data_AF-A0A2W5Y287-F1
#
_entry.id   AF-A0A2W5Y287-F1
#
_cell.length_a   1.000
_cell.length_b   1.000
_cell.length_c   1.000
_cell.angle_alpha   90.00
_cell.angle_beta   90.00
_cell.angle_gamma   90.00
#
_symmetry.space_group_name_H-M   'P 1'
#
loop_
_entity.id
_entity.type
_entity.pdbx_description
1 polymer ?
#
loop_
_entity_poly.entity_id
_entity_poly.type
_entity_poly.pdbx_seq_one_letter_code
_entity_poly.pdbx_strand_id
1 'polypeptide(L)'
;MNDLPLRTWNGLVIPARGAYHLDAEHMRVGFSVTHMMVASVRGEFTQASAHAWIAEDPLQSQVAAQIQVASLDTDNAERDGHLRSADFFDADSYPVVSFRSTGITWQPQADPIFSWARLKGHHPDRATAVPASATAPSTRLQLHGDLTIRGTTRPVTLDAEFGGARRDPYGRDIWGFSASAQVDREEFGLVWNMALETGGVLVGRSVRLELAGEFIRSDGVTGRG
;
A
#
# COMPACT_ATOMS: atom_id res chain seq x y z
N MET A 1 7.04 33.09 -5.68
CA MET A 1 7.87 31.89 -5.92
C MET A 1 6.95 30.86 -6.54
N ASN A 2 7.22 30.40 -7.77
CA ASN A 2 6.37 29.47 -8.50
C ASN A 2 6.26 28.16 -7.73
N ASP A 3 5.08 27.88 -7.20
CA ASP A 3 4.74 26.56 -6.67
C ASP A 3 4.46 25.67 -7.88
N LEU A 4 5.52 25.04 -8.41
CA LEU A 4 5.38 24.15 -9.55
C LEU A 4 4.54 22.95 -9.09
N PRO A 5 3.39 22.66 -9.73
CA PRO A 5 2.47 21.61 -9.27
C PRO A 5 3.11 20.21 -9.26
N LEU A 6 4.21 20.08 -10.02
CA LEU A 6 5.00 18.87 -10.20
C LEU A 6 6.47 19.24 -10.21
N ARG A 7 7.33 18.29 -9.83
CA ARG A 7 8.80 18.43 -9.87
C ARG A 7 9.46 17.14 -10.33
N THR A 8 10.75 17.21 -10.67
CA THR A 8 11.52 16.04 -11.11
C THR A 8 12.40 15.50 -9.99
N TRP A 9 12.40 14.18 -9.81
CA TRP A 9 13.29 13.47 -8.90
C TRP A 9 13.69 12.12 -9.50
N ASN A 10 14.99 11.86 -9.65
CA ASN A 10 15.51 10.64 -10.28
C ASN A 10 14.87 10.29 -11.64
N GLY A 11 14.56 11.31 -12.45
CA GLY A 11 13.90 11.15 -13.75
C GLY A 11 12.38 10.95 -13.68
N LEU A 12 11.79 10.81 -12.49
CA LEU A 12 10.34 10.78 -12.30
C LEU A 12 9.76 12.18 -12.19
N VAL A 13 8.54 12.36 -12.70
CA VAL A 13 7.69 13.52 -12.40
C VAL A 13 6.86 13.18 -11.16
N ILE A 14 7.16 13.85 -10.05
CA ILE A 14 6.58 13.60 -8.73
C ILE A 14 5.77 14.82 -8.25
N PRO A 15 4.86 14.67 -7.26
CA PRO A 15 4.09 15.81 -6.76
C PRO A 15 5.00 16.87 -6.12
N ALA A 16 4.48 18.10 -6.07
CA ALA A 16 5.03 19.14 -5.20
C ALA A 16 5.10 18.68 -3.74
N ARG A 17 6.00 19.31 -2.97
CA ARG A 17 6.00 19.15 -1.51
C ARG A 17 4.70 19.71 -0.92
N GLY A 18 4.27 19.14 0.20
CA GLY A 18 3.08 19.62 0.92
C GLY A 18 2.16 18.50 1.37
N ALA A 19 0.99 18.90 1.85
CA ALA A 19 -0.01 17.99 2.39
C ALA A 19 -0.94 17.46 1.30
N TYR A 20 -1.22 16.18 1.34
CA TYR A 20 -2.17 15.50 0.47
C TYR A 20 -3.11 14.63 1.31
N HIS A 21 -4.34 14.46 0.87
CA HIS A 21 -5.30 13.54 1.47
C HIS A 21 -5.76 12.51 0.44
N LEU A 22 -6.06 11.30 0.90
CA LEU A 22 -6.59 10.23 0.05
C LEU A 22 -7.96 10.63 -0.48
N ASP A 23 -8.17 10.44 -1.78
CA ASP A 23 -9.48 10.58 -2.40
C ASP A 23 -10.34 9.36 -2.04
N ALA A 24 -11.42 9.59 -1.30
CA ALA A 24 -12.33 8.53 -0.86
C ALA A 24 -13.12 7.90 -2.03
N GLU A 25 -13.26 8.59 -3.16
CA GLU A 25 -13.95 8.06 -4.35
C GLU A 25 -13.02 7.22 -5.23
N HIS A 26 -11.70 7.37 -5.07
CA HIS A 26 -10.68 6.71 -5.88
C HIS A 26 -9.70 5.95 -4.98
N MET A 27 -10.21 5.02 -4.19
CA MET A 27 -9.40 4.16 -3.33
C MET A 27 -9.91 2.71 -3.31
N ARG A 28 -9.00 1.80 -2.97
CA ARG A 28 -9.28 0.41 -2.59
C ARG A 28 -8.38 0.01 -1.43
N VAL A 29 -8.99 -0.57 -0.39
CA VAL A 29 -8.29 -1.23 0.72
C VAL A 29 -8.76 -2.68 0.77
N GLY A 30 -8.16 -3.50 -0.09
CA GLY A 30 -8.50 -4.92 -0.23
C GLY A 30 -7.62 -5.81 0.64
N PHE A 31 -8.16 -6.98 0.96
CA PHE A 31 -7.39 -8.07 1.51
C PHE A 31 -7.81 -9.41 0.90
N SER A 32 -6.91 -10.38 0.96
CA SER A 32 -7.22 -11.77 0.67
C SER A 32 -6.55 -12.72 1.66
N VAL A 33 -7.27 -13.77 2.00
CA VAL A 33 -6.80 -14.83 2.89
C VAL A 33 -7.11 -16.18 2.26
N THR A 34 -6.15 -17.10 2.32
CA THR A 34 -6.36 -18.46 1.82
C THR A 34 -7.32 -19.21 2.75
N HIS A 35 -8.33 -19.84 2.18
CA HIS A 35 -9.32 -20.69 2.83
C HIS A 35 -9.07 -22.16 2.46
N MET A 36 -8.90 -23.01 3.48
CA MET A 36 -8.63 -24.44 3.36
C MET A 36 -7.47 -24.82 2.40
N MET A 37 -6.50 -23.93 2.19
CA MET A 37 -5.39 -24.12 1.23
C MET A 37 -5.78 -24.29 -0.25
N VAL A 38 -7.05 -24.06 -0.60
CA VAL A 38 -7.60 -24.33 -1.95
C VAL A 38 -8.19 -23.09 -2.61
N ALA A 39 -8.85 -22.22 -1.84
CA ALA A 39 -9.51 -21.03 -2.36
C ALA A 39 -9.04 -19.78 -1.62
N SER A 40 -9.29 -18.59 -2.15
CA SER A 40 -9.03 -17.33 -1.44
C SER A 40 -10.36 -16.65 -1.13
N VAL A 41 -10.56 -16.29 0.14
CA VAL A 41 -11.59 -15.34 0.55
C VAL A 41 -11.01 -13.95 0.35
N ARG A 42 -11.79 -13.06 -0.27
CA ARG A 42 -11.45 -11.66 -0.48
C ARG A 42 -12.43 -10.79 0.31
N GLY A 43 -11.95 -9.64 0.72
CA GLY A 43 -12.78 -8.59 1.25
C GLY A 43 -12.09 -7.24 1.09
N GLU A 44 -12.78 -6.21 1.54
CA GLU A 44 -12.27 -4.85 1.56
C GLU A 44 -12.81 -4.04 2.72
N PHE A 45 -12.20 -2.89 2.96
CA PHE A 45 -12.73 -1.84 3.82
C PHE A 45 -13.15 -0.68 2.94
N THR A 46 -14.44 -0.37 2.95
CA THR A 46 -15.03 0.66 2.08
C THR A 46 -14.87 2.08 2.63
N GLN A 47 -14.41 2.22 3.88
CA GLN A 47 -14.13 3.52 4.51
C GLN A 47 -12.70 3.57 5.03
N ALA A 48 -11.90 4.44 4.40
CA ALA A 48 -10.54 4.73 4.79
C ALA A 48 -10.25 6.23 4.65
N SER A 49 -9.22 6.68 5.36
CA SER A 49 -8.63 8.01 5.22
C SER A 49 -7.12 7.87 5.26
N ALA A 50 -6.42 8.73 4.53
CA ALA A 50 -4.98 8.85 4.69
C ALA A 50 -4.53 10.29 4.43
N HIS A 51 -3.47 10.68 5.12
CA HIS A 51 -2.76 11.92 4.91
C HIS A 51 -1.31 11.62 4.54
N ALA A 52 -0.83 12.25 3.50
CA ALA A 52 0.57 12.19 3.09
C ALA A 52 1.19 13.58 3.19
N TRP A 53 2.36 13.65 3.81
CA TRP A 53 3.23 14.82 3.76
C TRP A 53 4.39 14.53 2.82
N ILE A 54 4.38 15.17 1.65
CA ILE A 54 5.45 15.03 0.66
C ILE A 54 6.56 16.02 1.01
N ALA A 55 7.75 15.49 1.28
CA ALA A 55 8.92 16.29 1.62
C ALA A 55 9.73 16.71 0.38
N GLU A 56 10.71 17.59 0.57
CA GLU A 56 11.64 18.04 -0.48
C GLU A 56 12.48 16.88 -1.02
N ASP A 57 13.07 16.07 -0.14
CA ASP A 57 13.50 14.73 -0.50
C ASP A 57 12.29 13.80 -0.34
N PRO A 58 11.76 13.18 -1.41
CA PRO A 58 10.58 12.35 -1.30
C PRO A 58 10.79 11.13 -0.39
N LEU A 59 12.03 10.71 -0.12
CA LEU A 59 12.32 9.62 0.83
C LEU A 59 12.13 10.02 2.29
N GLN A 60 12.00 11.31 2.58
CA GLN A 60 11.67 11.85 3.91
C GLN A 60 10.16 12.13 4.06
N SER A 61 9.34 11.71 3.09
CA SER A 61 7.89 11.88 3.15
C SER A 61 7.27 10.96 4.21
N GLN A 62 6.06 11.31 4.65
CA GLN A 62 5.33 10.54 5.66
C GLN A 62 3.90 10.26 5.21
N VAL A 63 3.36 9.12 5.62
CA VAL A 63 1.97 8.71 5.41
C VAL A 63 1.38 8.23 6.73
N ALA A 64 0.17 8.70 7.05
CA ALA A 64 -0.65 8.15 8.12
C ALA A 64 -2.01 7.78 7.54
N ALA A 65 -2.50 6.57 7.82
CA ALA A 65 -3.75 6.06 7.29
C ALA A 65 -4.59 5.39 8.39
N GLN A 66 -5.90 5.39 8.19
CA GLN A 66 -6.88 4.76 9.06
C GLN A 66 -7.97 4.10 8.21
N ILE A 67 -8.43 2.94 8.62
CA ILE A 67 -9.64 2.29 8.07
C ILE A 67 -10.67 2.09 9.18
N GLN A 68 -11.95 2.19 8.85
CA GLN A 68 -13.03 1.90 9.77
C GLN A 68 -13.36 0.41 9.70
N VAL A 69 -13.22 -0.31 10.82
CA VAL A 69 -13.48 -1.75 10.89
C VAL A 69 -14.94 -2.07 10.52
N ALA A 70 -15.87 -1.19 10.89
CA ALA A 70 -17.29 -1.33 10.57
C ALA A 70 -17.60 -1.37 9.06
N SER A 71 -16.68 -0.86 8.22
CA SER A 71 -16.80 -0.81 6.76
C SER A 71 -16.34 -2.08 6.03
N LEU A 72 -15.95 -3.10 6.80
CA LEU A 72 -15.56 -4.41 6.30
C LEU A 72 -16.68 -5.03 5.46
N ASP A 73 -16.32 -5.45 4.26
CA ASP A 73 -17.20 -6.14 3.32
C ASP A 73 -16.49 -7.34 2.72
N THR A 74 -17.09 -8.52 2.83
CA THR A 74 -16.65 -9.74 2.16
C THR A 74 -17.71 -10.31 1.23
N ASP A 75 -18.72 -9.51 0.87
CA ASP A 75 -19.93 -9.92 0.15
C ASP A 75 -20.71 -11.02 0.87
N ASN A 76 -20.60 -11.08 2.21
CA ASN A 76 -21.31 -12.05 3.04
C ASN A 76 -21.61 -11.45 4.42
N ALA A 77 -22.86 -11.01 4.61
CA ALA A 77 -23.28 -10.30 5.80
C ALA A 77 -23.08 -11.08 7.12
N GLU A 78 -23.25 -12.41 7.11
CA GLU A 78 -23.03 -13.24 8.30
C GLU A 78 -21.54 -13.28 8.68
N ARG A 79 -20.67 -13.51 7.70
CA ARG A 79 -19.21 -13.48 7.89
C ARG A 79 -18.75 -12.10 8.32
N ASP A 80 -19.29 -11.03 7.73
CA ASP A 80 -18.94 -9.65 8.09
C ASP A 80 -19.37 -9.31 9.51
N GLY A 81 -20.53 -9.82 9.95
CA GLY A 81 -20.98 -9.73 11.34
C GLY A 81 -20.02 -10.44 12.29
N HIS A 82 -19.61 -11.67 11.96
CA HIS A 82 -18.65 -12.43 12.76
C HIS A 82 -17.27 -11.74 12.83
N LEU A 83 -16.73 -11.28 11.70
CA LEU A 83 -15.43 -10.63 11.65
C LEU A 83 -15.40 -9.32 12.45
N ARG A 84 -16.52 -8.59 12.55
CA ARG A 84 -16.62 -7.37 13.38
C ARG A 84 -16.80 -7.64 14.88
N SER A 85 -17.19 -8.85 15.27
CA SER A 85 -17.47 -9.22 16.65
C SER A 85 -16.21 -9.25 17.55
N ALA A 86 -16.42 -9.34 18.87
CA ALA A 86 -15.37 -9.45 19.87
C ALA A 86 -14.43 -10.68 19.70
N ASP A 87 -14.90 -11.71 18.99
CA ASP A 87 -14.12 -12.91 18.69
C ASP A 87 -13.04 -12.66 17.62
N PHE A 88 -13.14 -11.55 16.87
CA PHE A 88 -12.21 -11.22 15.80
C PHE A 88 -11.72 -9.76 15.91
N PHE A 89 -12.22 -8.83 15.09
CA PHE A 89 -11.72 -7.45 15.12
C PHE A 89 -12.16 -6.65 16.36
N ASP A 90 -13.26 -7.05 17.01
CA ASP A 90 -13.85 -6.32 18.15
C ASP A 90 -14.09 -4.85 17.79
N ALA A 91 -14.90 -4.62 16.74
CA ALA A 91 -15.09 -3.32 16.12
C ALA A 91 -15.67 -2.26 17.07
N ASP A 92 -16.41 -2.68 18.11
CA ASP A 92 -16.96 -1.78 19.12
C ASP A 92 -15.87 -1.21 20.03
N SER A 93 -14.87 -2.04 20.40
CA SER A 93 -13.74 -1.62 21.25
C SER A 93 -12.59 -1.03 20.44
N TYR A 94 -12.41 -1.50 19.20
CA TYR A 94 -11.33 -1.13 18.28
C TYR A 94 -11.90 -0.75 16.91
N PRO A 95 -12.56 0.41 16.79
CA PRO A 95 -13.26 0.81 15.56
C PRO A 95 -12.32 1.12 14.40
N VAL A 96 -11.03 1.34 14.68
CA VAL A 96 -10.03 1.80 13.73
C VAL A 96 -8.83 0.86 13.70
N VAL A 97 -8.42 0.49 12.48
CA VAL A 97 -7.06 0.00 12.21
C VAL A 97 -6.25 1.17 11.66
N SER A 98 -5.04 1.36 12.17
CA SER A 98 -4.19 2.52 11.82
C SER A 98 -2.82 2.10 11.30
N PHE A 99 -2.28 2.90 10.39
CA PHE A 99 -0.92 2.76 9.87
C PHE A 99 -0.20 4.10 9.96
N ARG A 100 1.07 4.08 10.38
CA ARG A 100 1.96 5.24 10.34
C ARG A 100 3.31 4.85 9.77
N SER A 101 3.72 5.54 8.71
CA SER A 101 5.03 5.31 8.09
C SER A 101 6.17 5.68 9.03
N THR A 102 7.25 4.90 9.00
CA THR A 102 8.50 5.13 9.71
C THR A 102 9.67 5.40 8.76
N GLY A 103 9.53 5.09 7.47
CA GLY A 103 10.52 5.41 6.45
C GLY A 103 10.15 4.94 5.05
N ILE A 104 10.86 5.46 4.05
CA ILE A 104 10.69 5.10 2.65
C ILE A 104 12.05 4.71 2.08
N THR A 105 12.11 3.59 1.38
CA THR A 105 13.29 3.22 0.59
C THR A 105 12.91 3.08 -0.88
N TRP A 106 13.73 3.65 -1.76
CA TRP A 106 13.56 3.49 -3.21
C TRP A 106 14.17 2.19 -3.68
N GLN A 107 13.42 1.45 -4.50
CA GLN A 107 13.86 0.18 -5.07
C GLN A 107 14.31 0.44 -6.51
N PRO A 108 15.62 0.63 -6.78
CA PRO A 108 16.10 0.83 -8.13
C PRO A 108 15.75 -0.39 -9.01
N GLN A 109 15.53 -0.16 -10.29
CA GLN A 109 15.31 -1.26 -11.22
C GLN A 109 16.60 -2.08 -11.30
N ALA A 110 16.52 -3.38 -11.00
CA ALA A 110 17.65 -4.27 -11.20
C ALA A 110 17.98 -4.26 -12.71
N ASP A 111 19.21 -3.90 -13.05
CA ASP A 111 19.66 -3.92 -14.43
C ASP A 111 19.69 -5.38 -14.92
N PRO A 112 18.87 -5.73 -15.94
CA PRO A 112 18.79 -7.08 -16.47
C PRO A 112 20.15 -7.63 -16.90
N ILE A 113 21.08 -6.73 -17.26
CA ILE A 113 22.39 -7.09 -17.80
C ILE A 113 23.27 -7.80 -16.77
N PHE A 114 23.26 -7.33 -15.53
CA PHE A 114 24.08 -7.92 -14.47
C PHE A 114 23.47 -9.21 -13.91
N SER A 115 22.16 -9.40 -14.02
CA SER A 115 21.50 -10.68 -13.67
C SER A 115 21.88 -11.82 -14.60
N TRP A 116 22.09 -11.57 -15.90
CA TRP A 116 22.57 -12.62 -16.81
C TRP A 116 24.08 -12.89 -16.66
N ALA A 117 24.88 -11.85 -16.39
CA ALA A 117 26.34 -11.99 -16.26
C ALA A 117 26.78 -12.77 -15.01
N ARG A 118 25.99 -12.74 -13.91
CA ARG A 118 26.26 -13.56 -12.72
C ARG A 118 25.86 -15.04 -12.88
N LEU A 119 24.88 -15.34 -13.73
CA LEU A 119 24.39 -16.71 -13.94
C LEU A 119 25.28 -17.52 -14.89
N LYS A 120 26.05 -16.84 -15.75
CA LYS A 120 26.98 -17.48 -16.69
C LYS A 120 28.34 -16.87 -16.45
N GLY A 121 29.23 -17.57 -15.73
CA GLY A 121 30.62 -17.16 -15.49
C GLY A 121 31.44 -17.06 -16.78
N HIS A 122 31.11 -16.11 -17.65
CA HIS A 122 31.77 -15.82 -18.91
C HIS A 122 32.14 -14.34 -18.92
N HIS A 123 33.44 -14.05 -18.98
CA HIS A 123 33.94 -12.74 -19.38
C HIS A 123 33.67 -12.55 -20.88
N PRO A 124 32.94 -11.50 -21.30
CA PRO A 124 32.64 -11.32 -22.71
C PRO A 124 33.76 -10.53 -23.40
N ASP A 125 34.66 -11.22 -24.08
CA ASP A 125 35.36 -10.64 -25.22
C ASP A 125 34.44 -10.78 -26.44
N ARG A 126 33.77 -9.66 -26.79
CA ARG A 126 33.24 -9.27 -28.12
C ARG A 126 31.89 -8.57 -28.02
N ALA A 127 31.91 -7.27 -28.30
CA ALA A 127 30.76 -6.40 -28.38
C ALA A 127 29.79 -6.82 -29.50
N THR A 128 28.55 -7.15 -29.12
CA THR A 128 27.36 -6.90 -29.92
C THR A 128 26.40 -6.11 -29.04
N ALA A 129 25.98 -4.95 -29.54
CA ALA A 129 25.16 -3.99 -28.81
C ALA A 129 23.92 -4.67 -28.22
N VAL A 130 23.81 -4.59 -26.89
CA VAL A 130 22.56 -4.84 -26.19
C VAL A 130 21.53 -3.82 -26.69
N PRO A 131 20.29 -4.22 -27.05
CA PRO A 131 19.25 -3.22 -27.26
C PRO A 131 19.04 -2.48 -25.93
N ALA A 132 19.01 -1.15 -26.00
CA ALA A 132 18.78 -0.28 -24.85
C ALA A 132 17.34 -0.46 -24.34
N SER A 133 17.08 -1.53 -23.60
CA SER A 133 15.85 -1.75 -22.85
C SER A 133 16.13 -1.64 -21.36
N ALA A 134 16.26 -0.40 -20.87
CA ALA A 134 15.99 0.04 -19.49
C ALA A 134 16.38 1.52 -19.31
N THR A 135 15.51 2.46 -19.72
CA THR A 135 15.72 3.90 -19.42
C THR A 135 14.57 4.55 -18.67
N ALA A 136 13.47 3.81 -18.41
CA ALA A 136 12.42 4.32 -17.55
C ALA A 136 12.90 4.27 -16.08
N PRO A 137 12.75 5.35 -15.30
CA PRO A 137 13.08 5.33 -13.88
C PRO A 137 12.16 4.36 -13.12
N SER A 138 12.69 3.70 -12.08
CA SER A 138 11.89 2.82 -11.22
C SER A 138 10.88 3.62 -10.42
N THR A 139 9.62 3.18 -10.43
CA THR A 139 8.53 3.72 -9.60
C THR A 139 8.33 2.95 -8.30
N ARG A 140 9.13 1.91 -8.05
CA ARG A 140 8.98 1.04 -6.88
C ARG A 140 9.63 1.63 -5.63
N LEU A 141 8.91 1.52 -4.53
CA LEU A 141 9.27 2.01 -3.21
C LEU A 141 8.91 0.93 -2.18
N GLN A 142 9.62 0.90 -1.06
CA GLN A 142 9.14 0.22 0.14
C GLN A 142 8.78 1.27 1.17
N LEU A 143 7.52 1.23 1.64
CA LEU A 143 7.01 2.06 2.71
C LEU A 143 7.02 1.25 3.99
N HIS A 144 7.97 1.56 4.87
CA HIS A 144 8.05 0.96 6.19
C HIS A 144 7.11 1.70 7.13
N GLY A 145 6.44 0.99 8.03
CA GLY A 145 5.59 1.63 9.03
C GLY A 145 5.07 0.69 10.10
N ASP A 146 4.37 1.29 11.05
CA ASP A 146 3.73 0.61 12.16
C ASP A 146 2.25 0.43 11.84
N LEU A 147 1.79 -0.82 11.79
CA LEU A 147 0.38 -1.19 11.62
C LEU A 147 -0.19 -1.56 12.99
N THR A 148 -1.33 -0.98 13.35
CA THR A 148 -2.03 -1.28 14.60
C THR A 148 -3.38 -1.88 14.30
N ILE A 149 -3.59 -3.13 14.73
CA ILE A 149 -4.86 -3.85 14.62
C ILE A 149 -5.22 -4.33 16.03
N ARG A 150 -6.46 -4.05 16.47
CA ARG A 150 -6.98 -4.48 17.78
C ARG A 150 -6.03 -4.13 18.94
N GLY A 151 -5.51 -2.90 18.93
CA GLY A 151 -4.57 -2.40 19.94
C GLY A 151 -3.15 -2.97 19.89
N THR A 152 -2.88 -3.94 19.00
CA THR A 152 -1.54 -4.53 18.82
C THR A 152 -0.82 -3.87 17.66
N THR A 153 0.35 -3.31 17.90
CA THR A 153 1.19 -2.67 16.88
C THR A 153 2.32 -3.59 16.42
N ARG A 154 2.48 -3.74 15.11
CA ARG A 154 3.58 -4.49 14.48
C ARG A 154 4.19 -3.68 13.32
N PRO A 155 5.50 -3.80 13.08
CA PRO A 155 6.11 -3.24 11.89
C PRO A 155 5.65 -4.01 10.65
N VAL A 156 5.36 -3.30 9.57
CA VAL A 156 5.05 -3.85 8.26
C VAL A 156 5.82 -3.06 7.19
N THR A 157 6.14 -3.72 6.09
CA THR A 157 6.66 -3.05 4.88
C THR A 157 5.65 -3.24 3.77
N LEU A 158 5.19 -2.14 3.19
CA LEU A 158 4.36 -2.15 1.99
C LEU A 158 5.27 -2.01 0.77
N ASP A 159 5.21 -2.97 -0.15
CA ASP A 159 5.80 -2.85 -1.47
C ASP A 159 4.88 -1.97 -2.32
N ALA A 160 5.31 -0.73 -2.58
CA ALA A 160 4.53 0.32 -3.20
C ALA A 160 5.04 0.65 -4.61
N GLU A 161 4.12 1.05 -5.49
CA GLU A 161 4.43 1.63 -6.78
C GLU A 161 3.83 3.02 -6.89
N PHE A 162 4.66 3.98 -7.29
CA PHE A 162 4.21 5.32 -7.63
C PHE A 162 3.55 5.31 -9.01
N GLY A 163 2.26 5.64 -9.07
CA GLY A 163 1.45 5.65 -10.28
C GLY A 163 1.58 6.90 -11.15
N GLY A 164 2.38 7.88 -10.72
CA GLY A 164 2.56 9.16 -11.39
C GLY A 164 1.77 10.29 -10.74
N ALA A 165 2.17 11.53 -11.06
CA ALA A 165 1.52 12.75 -10.60
C ALA A 165 1.11 13.63 -11.79
N ARG A 166 -0.05 14.27 -11.69
CA ARG A 166 -0.60 15.16 -12.72
C ARG A 166 -1.58 16.17 -12.13
N ARG A 167 -1.97 17.15 -12.94
CA ARG A 167 -3.18 17.95 -12.71
C ARG A 167 -4.35 17.28 -13.39
N ASP A 168 -5.45 17.06 -12.67
CA ASP A 168 -6.66 16.45 -13.21
C ASP A 168 -7.51 17.44 -14.03
N PRO A 169 -8.55 17.00 -14.74
CA PRO A 169 -9.44 17.88 -15.51
C PRO A 169 -10.18 18.94 -14.67
N TYR A 170 -10.27 18.78 -13.35
CA TYR A 170 -10.88 19.72 -12.42
C TYR A 170 -9.87 20.72 -11.83
N GLY A 171 -8.60 20.65 -12.26
CA GLY A 171 -7.54 21.53 -11.80
C GLY A 171 -6.96 21.14 -10.44
N ARG A 172 -7.23 19.94 -9.93
CA ARG A 172 -6.63 19.43 -8.69
C ARG A 172 -5.28 18.78 -9.01
N ASP A 173 -4.30 18.97 -8.14
CA ASP A 173 -3.02 18.28 -8.23
C ASP A 173 -3.15 16.92 -7.53
N ILE A 174 -2.96 15.84 -8.29
CA ILE A 174 -3.17 14.47 -7.83
C ILE A 174 -1.95 13.59 -8.08
N TRP A 175 -1.83 12.52 -7.31
CA TRP A 175 -0.91 11.43 -7.60
C TRP A 175 -1.49 10.08 -7.21
N GLY A 176 -1.18 9.06 -8.00
CA GLY A 176 -1.68 7.70 -7.80
C GLY A 176 -0.64 6.79 -7.14
N PHE A 177 -1.12 5.73 -6.49
CA PHE A 177 -0.28 4.67 -5.97
C PHE A 177 -0.98 3.30 -6.01
N SER A 178 -0.17 2.25 -6.00
CA SER A 178 -0.57 0.92 -5.55
C SER A 178 0.40 0.46 -4.47
N ALA A 179 -0.04 -0.42 -3.57
CA ALA A 179 0.84 -1.05 -2.59
C ALA A 179 0.31 -2.41 -2.18
N SER A 180 1.20 -3.30 -1.74
CA SER A 180 0.82 -4.59 -1.18
C SER A 180 1.72 -5.00 -0.03
N ALA A 181 1.21 -5.88 0.82
CA ALA A 181 1.99 -6.52 1.87
C ALA A 181 1.40 -7.89 2.19
N GLN A 182 2.20 -8.74 2.84
CA GLN A 182 1.72 -9.94 3.50
C GLN A 182 1.93 -9.77 5.00
N VAL A 183 0.87 -9.98 5.77
CA VAL A 183 0.89 -9.90 7.23
C VAL A 183 0.37 -11.20 7.83
N ASP A 184 0.89 -11.58 8.99
CA ASP A 184 0.34 -12.69 9.77
C ASP A 184 -0.70 -12.14 10.74
N ARG A 185 -1.96 -12.54 10.58
CA ARG A 185 -3.07 -12.06 11.43
C ARG A 185 -2.92 -12.49 12.90
N GLU A 186 -2.22 -13.58 13.16
CA GLU A 186 -2.04 -14.10 14.52
C GLU A 186 -1.11 -13.20 15.34
N GLU A 187 -0.18 -12.49 14.69
CA GLU A 187 0.70 -11.51 15.34
C GLU A 187 -0.04 -10.31 15.95
N PHE A 188 -1.28 -10.09 15.49
CA PHE A 188 -2.20 -9.05 15.96
C PHE A 188 -3.29 -9.60 16.90
N GLY A 189 -3.20 -10.88 17.30
CA GLY A 189 -4.19 -11.51 18.18
C GLY A 189 -5.51 -11.90 17.50
N LEU A 190 -5.57 -11.89 16.17
CA LEU A 190 -6.72 -12.39 15.39
C LEU A 190 -6.60 -13.90 15.19
N VAL A 191 -6.70 -14.67 16.28
CA VAL A 191 -6.37 -16.10 16.32
C VAL A 191 -7.57 -17.04 16.15
N TRP A 192 -8.79 -16.51 16.07
CA TRP A 192 -9.98 -17.36 15.92
C TRP A 192 -9.86 -18.23 14.66
N ASN A 193 -10.17 -19.52 14.84
CA ASN A 193 -10.14 -20.55 13.82
C ASN A 193 -11.08 -21.70 14.20
N MET A 194 -11.68 -22.32 13.21
CA MET A 194 -12.29 -23.64 13.35
C MET A 194 -11.26 -24.71 12.93
N ALA A 195 -11.04 -25.69 13.79
CA ALA A 195 -10.23 -26.86 13.47
C ALA A 195 -11.00 -27.82 12.55
N LEU A 196 -10.32 -28.38 11.54
CA LEU A 196 -10.93 -29.35 10.62
C LEU A 196 -10.70 -30.79 11.10
N GLU A 197 -11.68 -31.67 10.88
CA GLU A 197 -11.59 -33.11 11.23
C GLU A 197 -10.41 -33.81 10.53
N THR A 198 -9.98 -33.30 9.37
CA THR A 198 -8.87 -33.82 8.56
C THR A 198 -7.48 -33.35 9.03
N GLY A 199 -7.40 -32.55 10.10
CA GLY A 199 -6.21 -31.77 10.43
C GLY A 199 -6.08 -30.52 9.56
N GLY A 200 -5.53 -29.45 10.15
CA GLY A 200 -5.40 -28.12 9.51
C GLY A 200 -6.39 -27.08 10.03
N VAL A 201 -6.25 -25.85 9.56
CA VAL A 201 -7.09 -24.69 9.92
C VAL A 201 -8.01 -24.30 8.77
N LEU A 202 -9.21 -23.80 9.10
CA LEU A 202 -10.17 -23.32 8.10
C LEU A 202 -9.64 -22.11 7.32
N VAL A 203 -8.98 -21.17 8.01
CA VAL A 203 -8.52 -19.89 7.44
C VAL A 203 -7.02 -19.74 7.68
N GLY A 204 -6.27 -19.46 6.61
CA GLY A 204 -4.82 -19.22 6.69
C GLY A 204 -4.45 -18.04 7.59
N ARG A 205 -3.23 -18.08 8.13
CA ARG A 205 -2.67 -16.99 8.96
C ARG A 205 -2.17 -15.81 8.14
N SER A 206 -1.66 -16.08 6.93
CA SER A 206 -1.14 -15.05 6.02
C SER A 206 -2.30 -14.33 5.33
N VAL A 207 -2.34 -13.02 5.48
CA VAL A 207 -3.28 -12.12 4.83
C VAL A 207 -2.49 -11.24 3.87
N ARG A 208 -2.87 -11.25 2.59
CA ARG A 208 -2.37 -10.31 1.60
C ARG A 208 -3.19 -9.04 1.67
N LEU A 209 -2.53 -7.90 1.83
CA LEU A 209 -3.11 -6.57 1.71
C LEU A 209 -2.88 -6.05 0.29
N GLU A 210 -3.89 -5.40 -0.27
CA GLU A 210 -3.87 -4.81 -1.62
C GLU A 210 -4.47 -3.41 -1.54
N LEU A 211 -3.63 -2.40 -1.71
CA LEU A 211 -3.99 -0.99 -1.59
C LEU A 211 -3.82 -0.33 -2.95
N ALA A 212 -4.75 0.54 -3.31
CA ALA A 212 -4.59 1.43 -4.45
C ALA A 212 -5.38 2.70 -4.20
N GLY A 213 -4.93 3.81 -4.78
CA GLY A 213 -5.75 5.01 -4.80
C GLY A 213 -5.04 6.24 -5.32
N GLU A 214 -5.74 7.36 -5.21
CA GLU A 214 -5.23 8.68 -5.57
C GLU A 214 -5.21 9.60 -4.34
N PHE A 215 -4.18 10.42 -4.25
CA PHE A 215 -4.05 11.49 -3.27
C PHE A 215 -4.28 12.83 -3.96
N ILE A 216 -5.02 13.71 -3.30
CA ILE A 216 -5.31 15.08 -3.74
C ILE A 216 -4.56 16.07 -2.86
N ARG A 217 -3.94 17.09 -3.47
CA ARG A 217 -3.27 18.16 -2.74
C ARG A 217 -4.25 18.89 -1.81
N SER A 218 -3.84 19.13 -0.57
CA SER A 218 -4.66 19.76 0.47
C SER A 218 -4.58 21.29 0.47
N ASP A 219 -3.84 21.88 -0.48
CA ASP A 219 -3.60 23.32 -0.58
C ASP A 219 -4.64 23.95 -1.53
N GLY A 220 -5.74 24.50 -0.98
CA GLY A 220 -6.78 25.10 -1.83
C GLY A 220 -8.15 25.48 -1.23
N VAL A 221 -8.44 25.28 0.06
CA VAL A 221 -9.54 26.04 0.70
C VAL A 221 -9.01 27.43 1.08
N THR A 222 -8.66 28.23 0.08
CA THR A 222 -8.65 29.68 0.21
C THR A 222 -10.08 30.16 -0.06
N GLY A 223 -10.71 30.71 0.97
CA GLY A 223 -12.13 31.06 0.95
C GLY A 223 -12.55 31.89 -0.27
N ARG A 224 -13.73 31.58 -0.81
CA ARG A 224 -14.59 32.58 -1.42
C ARG A 224 -15.62 33.00 -0.37
N GLY A 225 -15.29 34.07 0.34
CA GLY A 225 -16.30 35.05 0.74
C GLY A 225 -16.67 35.93 -0.44
#